data_AF-A0AAX2RYX8-F1
#
_entry.id   AF-A0AAX2RYX8-F1
#
_cell.length_a   1.000
_cell.length_b   1.000
_cell.length_c   1.000
_cell.angle_alpha   90.00
_cell.angle_beta   90.00
_cell.angle_gamma   90.00
#
_symmetry.space_group_name_H-M   'P 1'
#
loop_
_entity.id
_entity.type
_entity.pdbx_description
1 polymer ?
#
loop_
_entity_poly.entity_id
_entity_poly.type
_entity_poly.pdbx_seq_one_letter_code
_entity_poly.pdbx_strand_id
1 'polypeptide(L)'
;MNGILRLAFKLLVNDSAKFTALTVGITFSVLLMIEMTSLFAGILNKSSASVINIGAKVWVMDPAVKTIANSIGMPDYVLDVVRSTDGVRYAVPLYSGAALVKLRSGTYQAVTVVGLDDASLLGRPTMLQGH
;
A
#
# COMPACT_ATOMS: atom_id res chain seq x y z
N MET A 1 -37.10 -34.06 5.74
CA MET A 1 -36.20 -33.02 5.15
C MET A 1 -35.20 -33.59 4.15
N ASN A 2 -34.45 -34.65 4.45
CA ASN A 2 -33.40 -35.17 3.55
C ASN A 2 -33.90 -35.60 2.16
N GLY A 3 -35.12 -36.14 2.05
CA GLY A 3 -35.71 -36.52 0.76
C GLY A 3 -35.96 -35.32 -0.17
N ILE A 4 -36.36 -34.17 0.39
CA ILE A 4 -36.66 -32.95 -0.36
C ILE A 4 -35.36 -32.35 -0.93
N LEU A 5 -34.29 -32.27 -0.12
CA LEU A 5 -32.99 -31.80 -0.58
C LEU A 5 -32.40 -32.68 -1.70
N ARG A 6 -32.55 -34.00 -1.58
CA ARG A 6 -32.07 -34.96 -2.59
C ARG A 6 -32.83 -34.83 -3.91
N LEU A 7 -34.14 -34.57 -3.85
CA LEU A 7 -34.98 -34.31 -5.02
C LEU A 7 -34.61 -32.97 -5.66
N ALA A 8 -34.45 -31.90 -4.87
CA ALA A 8 -34.06 -30.59 -5.34
C ALA A 8 -32.70 -30.60 -6.05
N PHE A 9 -31.70 -31.33 -5.50
CA PHE A 9 -30.40 -31.48 -6.15
C PHE A 9 -30.48 -32.22 -7.48
N LYS A 10 -31.25 -33.33 -7.54
CA LYS A 10 -31.48 -34.04 -8.80
C LYS A 10 -32.11 -33.15 -9.86
N LEU A 11 -33.11 -32.34 -9.48
CA LEU A 11 -33.75 -31.39 -10.40
C LEU A 11 -32.79 -30.30 -10.87
N LEU A 12 -31.96 -29.76 -9.96
CA LEU A 12 -30.98 -28.72 -10.26
C LEU A 12 -29.92 -29.17 -11.28
N VAL A 13 -29.44 -30.41 -11.17
CA VAL A 13 -28.36 -30.96 -12.00
C VAL A 13 -28.89 -31.74 -13.22
N ASN A 14 -30.21 -31.93 -13.35
CA ASN A 14 -30.82 -32.71 -14.43
C ASN A 14 -30.50 -32.17 -15.84
N ASP A 15 -30.37 -30.85 -15.98
CA ASP A 15 -29.96 -30.19 -17.21
C ASP A 15 -28.50 -29.71 -17.05
N SER A 16 -27.56 -30.56 -17.45
CA SER A 16 -26.13 -30.30 -17.25
C SER A 16 -25.64 -29.05 -18.00
N ALA A 17 -26.21 -28.77 -19.18
CA ALA A 17 -25.85 -27.59 -19.97
C ALA A 17 -26.29 -26.30 -19.27
N LYS A 18 -27.54 -26.22 -18.81
CA LYS A 18 -28.00 -25.06 -18.03
C LYS A 18 -27.29 -24.93 -16.69
N PHE A 19 -27.12 -26.03 -15.97
CA PHE A 19 -26.46 -26.02 -14.66
C PHE A 19 -25.03 -25.49 -14.76
N THR A 20 -24.25 -25.98 -15.74
CA THR A 20 -22.87 -25.53 -15.95
C THR A 20 -22.81 -24.08 -16.44
N ALA A 21 -23.63 -23.69 -17.42
CA ALA A 21 -23.67 -22.32 -17.92
C ALA A 21 -24.04 -21.32 -16.81
N LEU A 22 -25.03 -21.64 -15.98
CA LEU A 22 -25.45 -20.78 -14.87
C LEU A 22 -24.37 -20.71 -13.78
N THR A 23 -23.74 -21.84 -13.43
CA THR A 23 -22.66 -21.87 -12.43
C THR A 23 -21.46 -21.06 -12.90
N VAL A 24 -21.02 -21.22 -14.15
CA VAL A 24 -19.91 -20.44 -14.73
C VAL A 24 -20.28 -18.96 -14.80
N GLY A 25 -21.50 -18.62 -15.24
CA GLY A 25 -21.95 -17.24 -15.29
C GLY A 25 -21.95 -16.57 -13.91
N ILE A 26 -22.55 -17.21 -12.91
CA ILE A 26 -22.62 -16.68 -11.54
C ILE A 26 -21.21 -16.57 -10.93
N THR A 27 -20.37 -17.60 -11.08
CA THR A 27 -18.99 -17.56 -10.56
C THR A 27 -18.16 -16.46 -11.22
N PHE A 28 -18.30 -16.25 -12.53
CA PHE A 28 -17.64 -15.15 -13.23
C PHE A 28 -18.16 -13.77 -12.78
N SER A 29 -19.47 -13.60 -12.64
CA SER A 29 -20.05 -12.35 -12.11
C SER A 29 -19.56 -12.04 -10.69
N VAL A 30 -19.48 -13.06 -9.83
CA VAL A 30 -18.95 -12.91 -8.46
C VAL A 30 -17.45 -12.60 -8.47
N LEU A 31 -16.68 -13.25 -9.35
CA LEU A 31 -15.26 -12.95 -9.53
C LEU A 31 -15.03 -11.48 -9.91
N LEU A 32 -15.79 -10.95 -10.88
CA LEU A 32 -15.69 -9.55 -11.29
C LEU A 32 -16.07 -8.58 -10.16
N MET A 33 -17.09 -8.91 -9.36
CA MET A 33 -17.46 -8.10 -8.19
C MET A 33 -16.34 -8.05 -7.14
N ILE A 34 -15.67 -9.18 -6.89
CA ILE A 34 -14.57 -9.27 -5.93
C ILE A 34 -13.30 -8.59 -6.47
N GLU A 35 -13.02 -8.71 -7.77
CA GLU A 35 -11.82 -8.17 -8.41
C GLU A 35 -11.72 -6.65 -8.25
N MET A 36 -12.80 -5.91 -8.53
CA MET A 36 -12.84 -4.45 -8.33
C MET A 36 -12.59 -4.03 -6.88
N THR A 37 -13.12 -4.78 -5.92
CA THR A 37 -12.91 -4.51 -4.48
C THR A 37 -11.47 -4.79 -4.06
N SER A 38 -10.91 -5.90 -4.54
CA SER A 38 -9.51 -6.28 -4.27
C SER A 38 -8.53 -5.30 -4.90
N LEU A 39 -8.80 -4.83 -6.13
CA LEU A 39 -7.98 -3.81 -6.79
C LEU A 39 -7.98 -2.52 -5.99
N PHE A 40 -9.15 -2.06 -5.56
CA PHE A 40 -9.26 -0.86 -4.75
C PHE A 40 -8.47 -0.98 -3.43
N ALA A 41 -8.66 -2.09 -2.70
CA ALA A 41 -7.92 -2.35 -1.47
C ALA A 41 -6.40 -2.40 -1.71
N GLY A 42 -5.96 -3.03 -2.81
CA GLY A 42 -4.56 -3.10 -3.20
C GLY A 42 -3.96 -1.73 -3.53
N ILE A 43 -4.69 -0.89 -4.26
CA ILE A 43 -4.27 0.48 -4.59
C ILE A 43 -4.14 1.32 -3.32
N LEU A 44 -5.11 1.23 -2.39
CA LEU A 44 -5.05 1.93 -1.12
C LEU A 44 -3.83 1.49 -0.30
N ASN A 45 -3.62 0.18 -0.16
CA ASN A 45 -2.48 -0.37 0.58
C ASN A 45 -1.15 0.05 -0.03
N LYS A 46 -1.03 0.03 -1.35
CA LYS A 46 0.17 0.49 -2.05
C LYS A 46 0.41 2.00 -1.88
N SER A 47 -0.64 2.80 -1.91
CA SER A 47 -0.55 4.27 -1.80
C SER A 47 -0.19 4.73 -0.39
N SER A 48 -0.61 3.97 0.64
CA SER A 48 -0.29 4.24 2.04
C SER A 48 1.01 3.58 2.52
N ALA A 49 1.59 2.66 1.73
CA ALA A 49 2.73 1.83 2.11
C ALA A 49 3.92 2.65 2.65
N SER A 50 4.25 3.78 2.04
CA SER A 50 5.37 4.61 2.51
C SER A 50 5.16 5.10 3.95
N VAL A 51 3.95 5.55 4.27
CA VAL A 51 3.61 6.04 5.62
C VAL A 51 3.59 4.88 6.63
N ILE A 52 2.97 3.76 6.24
CA ILE A 52 2.83 2.58 7.11
C ILE A 52 4.20 1.96 7.42
N ASN A 53 5.06 1.80 6.40
CA ASN A 53 6.33 1.10 6.53
C ASN A 53 7.38 1.91 7.31
N ILE A 54 7.31 3.25 7.26
CA ILE A 54 8.23 4.11 8.03
C ILE A 54 7.90 4.04 9.53
N GLY A 55 6.63 3.81 9.89
CA GLY A 55 6.22 3.54 11.27
C GLY A 55 6.25 4.76 12.20
N ALA A 56 6.31 5.97 11.66
CA ALA A 56 6.21 7.19 12.44
C ALA A 56 4.78 7.36 12.99
N LYS A 57 4.66 7.73 14.28
CA LYS A 57 3.36 7.95 14.93
C LYS A 57 2.73 9.30 14.55
N VAL A 58 3.56 10.30 14.32
CA VAL A 58 3.15 11.67 13.99
C VAL A 58 4.03 12.17 12.86
N TRP A 59 3.42 12.84 11.90
CA TRP A 59 4.08 13.46 10.76
C TRP A 59 3.98 14.97 10.88
N VAL A 60 5.11 15.65 10.81
CA VAL A 60 5.18 17.12 10.77
C VAL A 60 5.60 17.50 9.35
N MET A 61 4.77 18.26 8.65
CA MET A 61 4.94 18.59 7.25
C MET A 61 4.50 20.03 6.99
N ASP A 62 5.01 20.63 5.92
CA ASP A 62 4.53 21.93 5.47
C ASP A 62 3.04 21.85 5.04
N PRO A 63 2.18 22.83 5.38
CA PRO A 63 0.76 22.84 5.01
C PRO A 63 0.48 22.76 3.51
N ALA A 64 1.43 23.14 2.65
CA ALA A 64 1.30 23.05 1.21
C ALA A 64 1.52 21.62 0.66
N VAL A 65 1.95 20.66 1.49
CA VAL A 65 2.07 19.26 1.09
C VAL A 65 0.69 18.63 0.92
N LYS A 66 0.34 18.30 -0.32
CA LYS A 66 -0.94 17.65 -0.66
C LYS A 66 -0.83 16.14 -0.89
N THR A 67 0.37 15.64 -1.17
CA THR A 67 0.61 14.24 -1.50
C THR A 67 1.93 13.79 -0.89
N ILE A 68 2.02 12.51 -0.51
CA ILE A 68 3.23 11.92 0.09
C ILE A 68 4.41 11.89 -0.92
N ALA A 69 4.12 11.98 -2.22
CA ALA A 69 5.12 12.07 -3.27
C ALA A 69 5.81 13.45 -3.34
N ASN A 70 5.19 14.48 -2.75
CA ASN A 70 5.73 15.83 -2.70
C ASN A 70 6.30 16.11 -1.32
N SER A 71 7.59 16.41 -1.25
CA SER A 71 8.22 16.91 -0.03
C SER A 71 8.59 18.37 -0.23
N ILE A 72 8.09 19.22 0.66
CA ILE A 72 8.51 20.62 0.77
C ILE A 72 9.48 20.68 1.95
N GLY A 73 10.68 21.19 1.71
CA GLY A 73 11.69 21.34 2.76
C GLY A 73 11.21 22.29 3.84
N MET A 74 11.42 21.92 5.09
CA MET A 74 11.17 22.79 6.25
C MET A 74 12.49 23.29 6.81
N PRO A 75 12.52 24.49 7.43
CA PRO A 75 13.69 24.98 8.13
C PRO A 75 14.09 24.09 9.32
N ASP A 76 15.39 23.95 9.57
CA ASP A 76 15.92 23.07 10.62
C ASP A 76 15.41 23.40 12.02
N TYR A 77 15.17 24.68 12.34
CA TYR A 77 14.66 25.08 13.66
C TYR A 77 13.29 24.46 13.98
N VAL A 78 12.48 24.10 12.97
CA VAL A 78 11.18 23.45 13.17
C VAL A 78 11.37 22.09 13.84
N LEU A 79 12.43 21.37 13.49
CA LEU A 79 12.78 20.10 14.12
C LEU A 79 13.09 20.29 15.61
N ASP A 80 13.82 21.35 15.97
CA ASP A 80 14.15 21.66 17.36
C ASP A 80 12.90 22.07 18.17
N VAL A 81 11.97 22.79 17.55
CA VAL A 81 10.66 23.09 18.16
C VAL A 81 9.85 21.81 18.42
N VAL A 82 9.79 20.89 17.45
CA VAL A 82 9.10 19.61 17.63
C VAL A 82 9.76 18.79 18.74
N ARG A 83 11.09 18.77 18.81
CA ARG A 83 11.85 18.06 19.87
C ARG A 83 11.64 18.64 21.26
N SER A 84 11.40 19.94 21.38
CA SER A 84 11.16 20.63 22.66
C SER A 84 9.69 20.59 23.12
N THR A 85 8.78 20.07 22.28
CA THR A 85 7.37 19.93 22.63
C THR A 85 7.16 18.80 23.65
N ASP A 86 6.40 19.09 24.71
CA ASP A 86 6.13 18.10 25.76
C ASP A 86 5.43 16.85 25.20
N GLY A 87 5.83 15.68 25.69
CA GLY A 87 5.37 14.38 25.18
C GLY A 87 6.09 13.86 23.92
N VAL A 88 6.92 14.66 23.25
CA VAL A 88 7.76 14.19 22.13
C VAL A 88 9.03 13.54 22.67
N ARG A 89 9.14 12.22 22.54
CA ARG A 89 10.34 11.48 22.97
C ARG A 89 11.55 11.75 22.07
N TYR A 90 11.32 11.79 20.76
CA TYR A 90 12.33 12.09 19.75
C TYR A 90 11.64 12.51 18.46
N ALA A 91 12.35 13.26 17.63
CA ALA A 91 11.94 13.57 16.26
C ALA A 91 13.17 13.55 15.35
N VAL A 92 12.99 13.04 14.14
CA VAL A 92 14.03 12.91 13.12
C VAL A 92 13.53 13.48 11.80
N PRO A 93 14.40 14.13 11.01
CA PRO A 93 14.05 14.56 9.67
C PRO A 93 13.93 13.34 8.76
N LEU A 94 13.05 13.42 7.78
CA LEU A 94 12.90 12.41 6.74
C LEU A 94 12.75 13.11 5.39
N TYR A 95 13.55 12.68 4.42
CA TYR A 95 13.39 13.10 3.03
C TYR A 95 12.67 12.02 2.23
N SER A 96 11.74 12.42 1.35
CA SER A 96 11.09 11.54 0.38
C SER A 96 10.90 12.28 -0.93
N GLY A 97 11.42 11.74 -2.04
CA GLY A 97 11.33 12.40 -3.34
C GLY A 97 11.53 11.44 -4.51
N ALA A 98 11.08 11.84 -5.70
CA ALA A 98 11.34 11.10 -6.93
C ALA A 98 12.73 11.44 -7.49
N ALA A 99 13.43 10.45 -8.01
CA ALA A 99 14.68 10.63 -8.72
C ALA A 99 14.79 9.66 -9.92
N LEU A 100 15.72 9.94 -10.82
CA LEU A 100 16.13 9.00 -11.86
C LEU A 100 17.52 8.47 -11.52
N VAL A 101 17.62 7.15 -11.35
CA VAL A 101 18.89 6.47 -11.13
C VAL A 101 19.38 5.90 -12.45
N LYS A 102 20.67 6.09 -12.74
CA LYS A 102 21.33 5.47 -13.88
C LYS A 102 21.85 4.08 -13.49
N LEU A 103 21.35 3.05 -14.14
CA LEU A 103 21.78 1.67 -13.92
C LEU A 103 23.14 1.42 -14.57
N ARG A 104 23.80 0.33 -14.16
CA ARG A 104 25.07 -0.14 -14.76
C ARG A 104 24.94 -0.41 -16.26
N SER A 105 23.75 -0.77 -16.73
CA SER A 105 23.40 -0.93 -18.15
C SER A 105 23.37 0.39 -18.93
N GLY A 106 23.45 1.55 -18.26
CA GLY A 106 23.32 2.87 -18.87
C GLY A 106 21.88 3.39 -18.97
N THR A 107 20.88 2.57 -18.66
CA THR A 107 19.46 2.96 -18.67
C THR A 107 19.09 3.77 -17.42
N TYR A 108 18.16 4.71 -17.54
CA TYR A 108 17.59 5.42 -16.40
C TYR A 108 16.35 4.71 -15.87
N GLN A 109 16.19 4.69 -14.56
CA GLN A 109 15.01 4.16 -13.88
C GLN A 109 14.49 5.17 -12.86
N ALA A 110 13.18 5.42 -12.89
CA ALA A 110 12.52 6.23 -11.88
C ALA A 110 12.49 5.47 -10.55
N VAL A 111 12.90 6.14 -9.48
CA VAL A 111 12.91 5.60 -8.12
C VAL A 111 12.34 6.62 -7.14
N THR A 112 11.89 6.15 -6.00
CA THR A 112 11.66 6.99 -4.83
C THR A 112 12.89 6.92 -3.93
N VAL A 113 13.48 8.07 -3.64
CA VAL A 113 14.59 8.22 -2.71
C VAL A 113 14.02 8.58 -1.35
N VAL A 114 14.37 7.79 -0.35
CA VAL A 114 14.03 8.05 1.05
C VAL A 114 15.34 8.34 1.79
N GLY A 115 15.49 9.57 2.28
CA GLY A 115 16.64 9.99 3.07
C GLY A 115 16.32 9.86 4.56
N LEU A 116 17.20 9.17 5.29
CA LEU A 116 17.07 8.88 6.70
C LEU A 116 18.08 9.70 7.51
N ASP A 117 17.87 9.82 8.81
CA ASP A 117 18.88 10.37 9.70
C ASP A 117 19.98 9.35 10.00
N ASP A 118 21.22 9.82 10.12
CA ASP A 118 22.40 8.97 10.28
C ASP A 118 22.46 8.27 11.66
N ALA A 119 21.75 8.79 12.66
CA ALA A 119 21.82 8.30 14.04
C ALA A 119 20.85 7.15 14.29
N SER A 120 19.59 7.30 13.89
CA SER A 120 18.52 6.35 14.19
C SER A 120 18.22 5.41 13.02
N LEU A 121 18.48 5.85 11.78
CA LEU A 121 18.08 5.17 10.55
C LEU A 121 16.59 4.75 10.57
N LEU A 122 15.74 5.55 11.23
CA LEU A 122 14.31 5.28 11.35
C LEU A 122 13.69 5.20 9.96
N GLY A 123 12.84 4.20 9.70
CA GLY A 123 12.22 4.00 8.39
C GLY A 123 13.11 3.27 7.39
N ARG A 124 14.30 2.80 7.80
CA ARG A 124 15.09 1.89 6.96
C ARG A 124 14.32 0.61 6.69
N PRO A 125 14.19 0.20 5.41
CA PRO A 125 13.63 -1.11 5.11
C PRO A 125 14.60 -2.20 5.58
N THR A 126 14.05 -3.35 5.98
CA THR A 126 14.86 -4.55 6.16
C THR A 126 15.43 -4.96 4.80
N MET A 127 16.75 -4.93 4.66
CA MET A 127 17.42 -5.36 3.44
C MET A 127 17.12 -6.83 3.19
N LEU A 128 16.41 -7.13 2.09
CA LEU A 128 16.12 -8.50 1.67
C LEU A 128 17.29 -9.12 0.89
N GLN A 129 17.97 -8.31 0.06
CA GLN A 129 19.17 -8.68 -0.72
C GLN A 129 20.03 -7.44 -0.99
N GLY A 130 21.35 -7.64 -1.04
CA GLY A 130 22.36 -6.58 -1.22
C GLY A 130 23.27 -6.45 0.00
N HIS A 131 24.57 -6.20 -0.24
CA HIS A 131 25.56 -5.87 0.79
C HIS A 131 25.51 -4.40 1.16
#